data_AF-A0A505J2N0-F1
#
_entry.id   AF-A0A505J2N0-F1
#
_cell.length_a   1.000
_cell.length_b   1.000
_cell.length_c   1.000
_cell.angle_alpha   90.00
_cell.angle_beta   90.00
_cell.angle_gamma   90.00
#
_symmetry.space_group_name_H-M   'P 1'
#
loop_
_entity.id
_entity.type
_entity.pdbx_description
1 polymer ?
#
loop_
_entity_poly.entity_id
_entity_poly.type
_entity_poly.pdbx_seq_one_letter_code
_entity_poly.pdbx_strand_id
1 'polypeptide(L)'
;MGMFIFVIGFLTMVVSGIFFVLSLIKKKPLRNKIVIFMGGFLLLIGGALMTPAATPELHVDEAELVTNEQGEAAITGQTNPEAQLTINGVEVSLADETFSYTVQLEDEEEQEFTLQASMGGSTKEEVVTVKPSRAFLASLQAERQEQAALEKAETALALAESQPNQKNYDEAVTLIHALSKTYEDLATRLAVVEEHLAIGKALDTAEASLERRDFDQAKELVAQAILNKETFEGRLSTVETKISEKEAEALVAEAVQAVEAAEAEPTKDTLARAEDAVARLKTPDEELATRTKTVAQTIAANEQAAAQAKAEEERQAAAAVPEQSQPAAASNQAQTSVLVTPTGSKYHTRKCGNGTYTPATLAEAQSRGLTPCAKCFP
;
A
#
# COMPACT_ATOMS: atom_id res chain seq x y z
N MET A 1 49.28 15.35 -6.52
CA MET A 1 48.29 14.64 -7.35
C MET A 1 47.01 14.60 -6.53
N GLY A 2 45.88 15.22 -6.84
CA GLY A 2 45.45 16.13 -7.89
C GLY A 2 44.05 16.61 -7.48
N MET A 3 43.59 17.73 -8.06
CA MET A 3 42.21 18.22 -8.06
C MET A 3 41.56 18.57 -6.71
N PHE A 4 41.80 19.80 -6.24
CA PHE A 4 41.01 20.47 -5.20
C PHE A 4 41.10 22.00 -5.34
N ILE A 5 40.69 22.56 -6.48
CA ILE A 5 40.38 24.00 -6.62
C ILE A 5 39.32 24.16 -7.71
N PHE A 6 38.04 24.24 -7.34
CA PHE A 6 36.99 24.95 -8.08
C PHE A 6 35.76 25.10 -7.18
N VAL A 7 35.98 25.73 -6.02
CA VAL A 7 34.92 26.28 -5.17
C VAL A 7 35.39 27.66 -4.76
N ILE A 8 34.97 28.66 -5.54
CA ILE A 8 34.77 30.10 -5.26
C ILE A 8 34.58 30.71 -6.65
N GLY A 9 33.31 30.87 -7.06
CA GLY A 9 32.96 31.38 -8.39
C GLY A 9 31.58 30.99 -8.92
N PHE A 10 30.75 30.30 -8.13
CA PHE A 10 29.42 29.85 -8.54
C PHE A 10 28.28 30.34 -7.62
N LEU A 11 28.50 31.42 -6.85
CA LEU A 11 27.52 31.94 -5.90
C LEU A 11 27.25 33.45 -6.03
N THR A 12 27.13 33.95 -7.27
CA THR A 12 26.55 35.29 -7.53
C THR A 12 25.62 35.34 -8.76
N MET A 13 25.22 34.21 -9.33
CA MET A 13 24.44 34.20 -10.58
C MET A 13 23.10 33.47 -10.45
N VAL A 14 22.33 33.71 -9.37
CA VAL A 14 20.94 33.19 -9.26
C VAL A 14 19.93 34.22 -8.70
N VAL A 15 20.29 35.49 -8.43
CA VAL A 15 19.33 36.48 -7.89
C VAL A 15 18.99 37.64 -8.85
N SER A 16 19.49 37.67 -10.09
CA SER A 16 19.15 38.76 -11.04
C SER A 16 18.19 38.37 -12.18
N GLY A 17 17.66 37.14 -12.20
CA GLY A 17 16.83 36.65 -13.30
C GLY A 17 15.31 36.81 -13.16
N ILE A 18 14.82 37.32 -12.02
CA ILE A 18 13.36 37.28 -11.69
C ILE A 18 12.71 38.69 -11.66
N PHE A 19 13.40 39.75 -12.09
CA PHE A 19 12.84 41.11 -12.03
C PHE A 19 12.80 41.91 -13.34
N PHE A 20 12.71 41.24 -14.50
CA PHE A 20 12.42 41.96 -15.75
C PHE A 20 11.41 41.27 -16.67
N VAL A 21 10.35 40.72 -16.08
CA VAL A 21 9.05 40.62 -16.74
C VAL A 21 8.16 41.64 -16.05
N LEU A 22 7.99 42.83 -16.64
CA LEU A 22 6.83 43.74 -16.53
C LEU A 22 7.08 45.16 -17.07
N SER A 23 7.97 45.31 -18.05
CA SER A 23 7.93 46.52 -18.87
C SER A 23 8.30 46.16 -20.28
N LEU A 24 7.29 46.15 -21.16
CA LEU A 24 7.33 46.63 -22.55
C LEU A 24 6.12 46.07 -23.34
N ILE A 25 4.93 46.52 -22.95
CA ILE A 25 3.81 46.65 -23.89
C ILE A 25 3.43 48.13 -23.93
N LYS A 26 3.95 48.86 -24.93
CA LYS A 26 3.15 49.70 -25.86
C LYS A 26 4.01 50.61 -26.75
N LYS A 27 3.86 50.36 -28.05
CA LYS A 27 3.65 51.32 -29.15
C LYS A 27 4.86 51.97 -29.85
N LYS A 28 5.03 51.46 -31.07
CA LYS A 28 5.13 52.13 -32.39
C LYS A 28 6.52 52.46 -32.96
N PRO A 29 6.66 52.33 -34.30
CA PRO A 29 7.93 52.25 -35.00
C PRO A 29 8.39 53.63 -35.44
N LEU A 30 9.70 53.88 -35.36
CA LEU A 30 10.33 54.99 -36.05
C LEU A 30 11.61 54.49 -36.73
N ARG A 31 11.41 54.18 -38.01
CA ARG A 31 12.37 54.31 -39.10
C ARG A 31 13.33 55.47 -38.79
N ASN A 32 14.59 55.18 -38.52
CA ASN A 32 15.65 56.18 -38.59
C ASN A 32 16.98 55.50 -38.90
N LYS A 33 17.53 55.87 -40.06
CA LYS A 33 18.91 55.60 -40.47
C LYS A 33 19.83 56.30 -39.47
N ILE A 34 20.46 55.57 -38.57
CA ILE A 34 21.57 56.09 -37.78
C ILE A 34 22.83 55.69 -38.54
N VAL A 35 23.26 56.57 -39.43
CA VAL A 35 24.64 56.62 -39.90
C VAL A 35 25.44 57.21 -38.75
N ILE A 36 26.23 56.38 -38.05
CA ILE A 36 27.20 56.86 -37.08
C ILE A 36 28.43 57.32 -37.86
N PHE A 37 28.50 58.62 -38.15
CA PHE A 37 29.76 59.30 -38.41
C PHE A 37 30.45 59.54 -37.06
N MET A 38 31.61 58.92 -36.83
CA MET A 38 32.50 59.31 -35.73
C MET A 38 33.96 59.15 -36.15
N GLY A 39 34.71 60.25 -36.09
CA GLY A 39 36.18 60.22 -36.08
C GLY A 39 36.90 61.02 -37.16
N GLY A 40 36.56 62.29 -37.38
CA GLY A 40 37.45 63.21 -38.10
C GLY A 40 38.66 63.59 -37.24
N PHE A 41 39.87 63.22 -37.66
CA PHE A 41 41.12 63.75 -37.13
C PHE A 41 41.90 64.45 -38.25
N LEU A 42 42.17 65.74 -38.05
CA LEU A 42 42.82 66.66 -38.99
C LEU A 42 44.35 66.54 -38.88
N LEU A 43 44.98 66.33 -40.04
CA LEU A 43 46.42 66.31 -40.29
C LEU A 43 47.12 67.64 -39.99
N LEU A 44 48.34 67.55 -39.44
CA LEU A 44 49.36 68.57 -39.62
C LEU A 44 50.79 67.97 -39.62
N ILE A 45 51.56 68.40 -40.63
CA ILE A 45 53.03 68.47 -40.78
C ILE A 45 53.74 67.33 -41.55
N GLY A 46 54.51 67.75 -42.57
CA GLY A 46 55.85 67.21 -42.83
C GLY A 46 56.09 66.63 -44.22
N GLY A 47 56.62 67.44 -45.14
CA GLY A 47 57.14 66.95 -46.41
C GLY A 47 58.41 66.13 -46.22
N ALA A 48 58.29 64.82 -46.39
CA ALA A 48 59.36 63.88 -46.74
C ALA A 48 58.99 63.26 -48.09
N LEU A 49 59.97 62.79 -48.87
CA LEU A 49 59.68 62.06 -50.12
C LEU A 49 58.78 60.86 -49.80
N MET A 50 57.50 60.98 -50.12
CA MET A 50 56.50 59.94 -49.87
C MET A 50 56.66 58.87 -50.96
N THR A 51 57.23 57.73 -50.60
CA THR A 51 56.79 56.48 -51.22
C THR A 51 55.26 56.42 -51.08
N PRO A 52 54.50 56.02 -52.12
CA PRO A 52 53.05 55.90 -51.96
C PRO A 52 52.77 55.05 -50.72
N ALA A 53 52.07 55.61 -49.74
CA ALA A 53 51.70 54.86 -48.55
C ALA A 53 50.88 53.65 -49.03
N ALA A 54 51.26 52.45 -48.60
CA ALA A 54 50.51 51.25 -48.91
C ALA A 54 49.06 51.44 -48.40
N THR A 55 48.10 51.32 -49.31
CA THR A 55 46.68 51.42 -48.97
C THR A 55 46.17 50.05 -48.54
N PRO A 56 45.32 49.96 -47.50
CA PRO A 56 44.73 48.68 -47.11
C PRO A 56 43.86 48.14 -48.25
N GLU A 57 44.07 46.87 -48.58
CA GLU A 57 43.19 46.12 -49.48
C GLU A 57 42.27 45.25 -48.63
N LEU A 58 41.00 45.17 -49.01
CA LEU A 58 40.01 44.32 -48.35
C LEU A 58 39.07 43.82 -49.44
N HIS A 59 38.97 42.50 -49.56
CA HIS A 59 38.04 41.82 -50.44
C HIS A 59 37.30 40.78 -49.62
N VAL A 60 35.98 40.81 -49.67
CA VAL A 60 35.13 39.73 -49.13
C VAL A 60 34.67 38.88 -50.31
N ASP A 61 34.68 37.55 -50.14
CA ASP A 61 34.26 36.61 -51.18
C ASP A 61 32.76 36.78 -51.51
N GLU A 62 31.92 37.01 -50.50
CA GLU A 62 30.48 37.22 -50.65
C GLU A 62 29.99 38.39 -49.76
N ALA A 63 29.29 39.36 -50.37
CA ALA A 63 28.70 40.49 -49.64
C ALA A 63 27.39 40.13 -48.91
N GLU A 64 26.73 39.05 -49.34
CA GLU A 64 25.54 38.50 -48.70
C GLU A 64 25.72 37.00 -48.47
N LEU A 65 25.60 36.55 -47.22
CA LEU A 65 25.71 35.16 -46.81
C LEU A 65 24.36 34.65 -46.28
N VAL A 66 24.13 33.34 -46.38
CA VAL A 66 23.00 32.66 -45.74
C VAL A 66 23.55 31.62 -44.76
N THR A 67 22.98 31.56 -43.56
CA THR A 67 23.45 30.61 -42.54
C THR A 67 23.20 29.14 -42.90
N ASN A 68 23.78 28.23 -42.14
CA ASN A 68 23.40 26.81 -42.13
C ASN A 68 22.13 26.58 -41.28
N GLU A 69 21.79 25.33 -40.95
CA GLU A 69 20.62 24.99 -40.12
C GLU A 69 20.80 25.34 -38.63
N GLN A 70 22.05 25.45 -38.19
CA GLN A 70 22.43 25.87 -36.84
C GLN A 70 22.43 27.39 -36.70
N GLY A 71 22.38 28.15 -37.80
CA GLY A 71 22.46 29.62 -37.79
C GLY A 71 23.87 30.17 -37.96
N GLU A 72 24.84 29.33 -38.37
CA GLU A 72 26.23 29.74 -38.59
C GLU A 72 26.50 30.11 -40.05
N ALA A 73 27.35 31.11 -40.28
CA ALA A 73 27.95 31.42 -41.59
C ALA A 73 29.43 31.78 -41.42
N ALA A 74 30.25 31.48 -42.43
CA ALA A 74 31.65 31.90 -42.44
C ALA A 74 31.83 33.09 -43.38
N ILE A 75 32.30 34.22 -42.83
CA ILE A 75 32.73 35.37 -43.63
C ILE A 75 34.19 35.15 -44.01
N THR A 76 34.45 35.02 -45.31
CA THR A 76 35.80 34.76 -45.85
C THR A 76 36.22 35.86 -46.82
N GLY A 77 37.52 36.03 -46.95
CA GLY A 77 38.08 37.02 -47.87
C GLY A 77 39.58 37.17 -47.73
N GLN A 78 40.10 38.25 -48.32
CA GLN A 78 41.51 38.53 -48.43
C GLN A 78 41.83 39.99 -48.06
N THR A 79 43.01 40.20 -47.47
CA THR A 79 43.60 41.50 -47.17
C THR A 79 45.12 41.39 -47.28
N ASN A 80 45.82 42.51 -47.44
CA ASN A 80 47.27 42.51 -47.62
C ASN A 80 48.05 42.18 -46.33
N PRO A 81 49.29 41.63 -46.40
CA PRO A 81 50.01 41.03 -45.26
C PRO A 81 50.21 41.89 -44.02
N GLU A 82 50.28 43.21 -44.19
CA GLU A 82 50.57 44.17 -43.11
C GLU A 82 49.29 44.80 -42.53
N ALA A 83 48.10 44.43 -43.03
CA ALA A 83 46.84 45.00 -42.59
C ALA A 83 46.37 44.37 -41.28
N GLN A 84 45.88 45.20 -40.37
CA GLN A 84 45.12 44.76 -39.22
C GLN A 84 43.64 44.68 -39.61
N LEU A 85 43.05 43.48 -39.52
CA LEU A 85 41.63 43.27 -39.81
C LEU A 85 40.83 43.24 -38.51
N THR A 86 39.74 44.01 -38.47
CA THR A 86 38.70 43.89 -37.44
C THR A 86 37.34 43.64 -38.07
N ILE A 87 36.49 42.88 -37.39
CA ILE A 87 35.09 42.68 -37.75
C ILE A 87 34.24 43.12 -36.56
N ASN A 88 33.39 44.14 -36.76
CA ASN A 88 32.68 44.82 -35.68
C ASN A 88 33.60 45.25 -34.51
N GLY A 89 34.84 45.64 -34.83
CA GLY A 89 35.86 46.03 -33.86
C GLY A 89 36.58 44.87 -33.15
N VAL A 90 36.26 43.61 -33.46
CA VAL A 90 36.99 42.43 -32.97
C VAL A 90 38.12 42.09 -33.94
N GLU A 91 39.35 42.00 -33.45
CA GLU A 91 40.53 41.65 -34.27
C GLU A 91 40.43 40.20 -34.79
N VAL A 92 40.70 40.02 -36.10
CA VAL A 92 40.64 38.73 -36.78
C VAL A 92 42.01 38.35 -37.32
N SER A 93 42.47 37.16 -36.96
CA SER A 93 43.74 36.61 -37.41
C SER A 93 43.72 36.30 -38.91
N LEU A 94 44.83 36.61 -39.58
CA LEU A 94 45.05 36.31 -40.99
C LEU A 94 45.95 35.07 -41.13
N ALA A 95 45.67 34.24 -42.13
CA ALA A 95 46.53 33.14 -42.57
C ALA A 95 46.80 33.31 -44.06
N ASP A 96 48.06 33.55 -44.45
CA ASP A 96 48.48 33.77 -45.84
C ASP A 96 47.58 34.79 -46.57
N GLU A 97 47.40 35.99 -46.00
CA GLU A 97 46.56 37.08 -46.55
C GLU A 97 45.05 36.79 -46.56
N THR A 98 44.62 35.59 -46.14
CA THR A 98 43.22 35.21 -46.06
C THR A 98 42.67 35.30 -44.64
N PHE A 99 41.36 35.54 -44.51
CA PHE A 99 40.65 35.46 -43.25
C PHE A 99 39.41 34.57 -43.37
N SER A 100 39.02 34.00 -42.24
CA SER A 100 37.76 33.28 -42.07
C SER A 100 37.21 33.57 -40.68
N TYR A 101 36.00 34.13 -40.63
CA TYR A 101 35.34 34.50 -39.38
C TYR A 101 33.94 33.90 -39.33
N THR A 102 33.71 32.97 -38.39
CA THR A 102 32.40 32.34 -38.21
C THR A 102 31.51 33.22 -37.36
N VAL A 103 30.31 33.50 -37.86
CA VAL A 103 29.24 34.21 -37.16
C VAL A 103 28.08 33.27 -36.88
N GLN A 104 27.34 33.54 -35.81
CA GLN A 104 26.17 32.79 -35.39
C GLN A 104 25.01 33.77 -35.21
N LEU A 105 23.92 33.58 -35.93
CA LEU A 105 22.68 34.32 -35.69
C LEU A 105 21.93 33.69 -34.50
N GLU A 106 21.34 34.51 -33.64
CA GLU A 106 20.55 34.06 -32.49
C GLU A 106 19.03 34.16 -32.75
N ASP A 107 18.63 34.92 -33.76
CA ASP A 107 17.24 35.24 -34.04
C ASP A 107 16.91 35.23 -35.55
N GLU A 108 15.69 35.63 -35.88
CA GLU A 108 15.17 35.66 -37.24
C GLU A 108 15.60 36.91 -38.04
N GLU A 109 16.42 37.78 -37.47
CA GLU A 109 16.87 39.02 -38.10
C GLU A 109 18.17 38.81 -38.90
N GLU A 110 18.29 39.51 -40.02
CA GLU A 110 19.56 39.61 -40.73
C GLU A 110 20.51 40.56 -39.97
N GLN A 111 21.80 40.23 -39.96
CA GLN A 111 22.81 41.02 -39.25
C GLN A 111 23.87 41.53 -40.22
N GLU A 112 24.28 42.78 -40.04
CA GLU A 112 25.37 43.41 -40.78
C GLU A 112 26.68 43.32 -39.98
N PHE A 113 27.74 42.90 -40.65
CA PHE A 113 29.09 42.84 -40.11
C PHE A 113 29.95 43.83 -40.87
N THR A 114 30.53 44.81 -40.15
CA THR A 114 31.44 45.80 -40.71
C THR A 114 32.87 45.28 -40.58
N LEU A 115 33.51 45.01 -41.70
CA LEU A 115 34.91 44.61 -41.78
C LEU A 115 35.76 45.85 -42.03
N GLN A 116 36.80 46.04 -41.24
CA GLN A 116 37.73 47.17 -41.37
C GLN A 116 39.16 46.65 -41.44
N ALA A 117 39.81 46.88 -42.58
CA ALA A 117 41.24 46.66 -42.77
C ALA A 117 41.99 47.98 -42.58
N SER A 118 42.97 48.00 -41.68
CA SER A 118 43.73 49.19 -41.31
C SER A 118 45.22 48.98 -41.62
N MET A 119 45.83 49.92 -42.35
CA MET A 119 47.26 49.91 -42.68
C MET A 119 47.77 51.34 -42.86
N GLY A 120 48.94 51.65 -42.28
CA GLY A 120 49.63 52.93 -42.55
C GLY A 120 48.82 54.19 -42.23
N GLY A 121 47.91 54.13 -41.26
CA GLY A 121 47.01 55.23 -40.90
C GLY A 121 45.80 55.43 -41.83
N SER A 122 45.60 54.54 -42.80
CA SER A 122 44.43 54.48 -43.67
C SER A 122 43.56 53.27 -43.33
N THR A 123 42.26 53.36 -43.58
CA THR A 123 41.30 52.27 -43.37
C THR A 123 40.49 52.02 -44.64
N LYS A 124 40.13 50.75 -44.87
CA LYS A 124 39.13 50.34 -45.88
C LYS A 124 38.04 49.54 -45.17
N GLU A 125 36.80 49.81 -45.52
CA GLU A 125 35.62 49.16 -44.95
C GLU A 125 34.82 48.42 -46.01
N GLU A 126 34.33 47.24 -45.65
CA GLU A 126 33.35 46.44 -46.40
C GLU A 126 32.25 46.02 -45.41
N VAL A 127 31.01 45.87 -45.91
CA VAL A 127 29.88 45.42 -45.09
C VAL A 127 29.36 44.12 -45.66
N VAL A 128 29.20 43.12 -44.80
CA VAL A 128 28.64 41.81 -45.15
C VAL A 128 27.31 41.64 -44.42
N THR A 129 26.27 41.29 -45.16
CA THR A 129 24.96 40.97 -44.59
C THR A 129 24.81 39.46 -44.45
N VAL A 130 24.49 38.97 -43.26
CA VAL A 130 24.25 37.55 -43.01
C VAL A 130 22.77 37.35 -42.74
N LYS A 131 22.12 36.55 -43.60
CA LYS A 131 20.68 36.27 -43.55
C LYS A 131 20.42 34.89 -42.94
N PRO A 132 19.37 34.74 -42.12
CA PRO A 132 19.02 33.43 -41.58
C PRO A 132 18.53 32.50 -42.69
N SER A 133 18.98 31.25 -42.62
CA SER A 133 18.54 30.21 -43.54
C SER A 133 17.10 29.78 -43.24
N ARG A 134 16.40 29.26 -44.25
CA ARG A 134 15.06 28.69 -44.06
C ARG A 134 15.08 27.53 -43.05
N ALA A 135 16.15 26.75 -43.01
CA ALA A 135 16.29 25.63 -42.09
C ALA A 135 16.46 26.12 -40.64
N PHE A 136 17.27 27.16 -40.43
CA PHE A 136 17.45 27.80 -39.14
C PHE A 136 16.16 28.48 -38.62
N LEU A 137 15.44 29.18 -39.49
CA LEU A 137 14.14 29.75 -39.11
C LEU A 137 13.13 28.65 -38.69
N ALA A 138 13.17 27.50 -39.38
CA ALA A 138 12.33 26.36 -39.02
C ALA A 138 12.74 25.73 -37.67
N SER A 139 14.04 25.66 -37.35
CA SER A 139 14.51 25.16 -36.06
C SER A 139 14.14 26.10 -34.91
N LEU A 140 14.30 27.42 -35.08
CA LEU A 140 13.82 28.43 -34.13
C LEU A 140 12.30 28.34 -33.90
N GLN A 141 11.52 28.10 -34.95
CA GLN A 141 10.08 27.91 -34.81
C GLN A 141 9.74 26.61 -34.07
N ALA A 142 10.42 25.50 -34.39
CA ALA A 142 10.22 24.22 -33.74
C ALA A 142 10.57 24.30 -32.24
N GLU A 143 11.66 24.99 -31.88
CA GLU A 143 12.04 25.22 -30.49
C GLU A 143 11.00 26.04 -29.73
N ARG A 144 10.50 27.14 -30.32
CA ARG A 144 9.39 27.92 -29.72
C ARG A 144 8.13 27.07 -29.52
N GLN A 145 7.80 26.19 -30.45
CA GLN A 145 6.66 25.30 -30.34
C GLN A 145 6.85 24.25 -29.25
N GLU A 146 8.04 23.67 -29.13
CA GLU A 146 8.40 22.74 -28.06
C GLU A 146 8.30 23.42 -26.69
N GLN A 147 8.84 24.63 -26.53
CA GLN A 147 8.76 25.40 -25.28
C GLN A 147 7.30 25.70 -24.89
N ALA A 148 6.47 26.11 -25.86
CA ALA A 148 5.05 26.35 -25.62
C ALA A 148 4.26 25.05 -25.31
N ALA A 149 4.69 23.91 -25.85
CA ALA A 149 4.11 22.62 -25.51
C ALA A 149 4.54 22.16 -24.10
N LEU A 150 5.81 22.40 -23.74
CA LEU A 150 6.36 22.11 -22.43
C LEU A 150 5.63 22.89 -21.34
N GLU A 151 5.41 24.19 -21.52
CA GLU A 151 4.67 25.03 -20.57
C GLU A 151 3.24 24.50 -20.32
N LYS A 152 2.57 24.02 -21.37
CA LYS A 152 1.25 23.40 -21.26
C LYS A 152 1.29 22.08 -20.50
N ALA A 153 2.28 21.24 -20.80
CA ALA A 153 2.49 19.97 -20.10
C ALA A 153 2.77 20.19 -18.60
N GLU A 154 3.63 21.16 -18.25
CA GLU A 154 3.90 21.55 -16.87
C GLU A 154 2.65 22.05 -16.15
N THR A 155 1.85 22.88 -16.81
CA THR A 155 0.60 23.40 -16.25
C THR A 155 -0.41 22.28 -15.98
N ALA A 156 -0.58 21.36 -16.92
CA ALA A 156 -1.48 20.22 -16.75
C ALA A 156 -1.00 19.27 -15.65
N LEU A 157 0.31 19.01 -15.58
CA LEU A 157 0.89 18.20 -14.51
C LEU A 157 0.71 18.85 -13.14
N ALA A 158 0.96 20.16 -13.00
CA ALA A 158 0.72 20.88 -11.75
C ALA A 158 -0.76 20.85 -11.31
N LEU A 159 -1.68 20.87 -12.27
CA LEU A 159 -3.10 20.68 -11.98
C LEU A 159 -3.39 19.24 -11.51
N ALA A 160 -2.76 18.23 -12.12
CA ALA A 160 -2.89 16.84 -11.70
C ALA A 160 -2.28 16.58 -10.31
N GLU A 161 -1.20 17.25 -9.95
CA GLU A 161 -0.58 17.18 -8.61
C GLU A 161 -1.44 17.84 -7.53
N SER A 162 -1.99 19.03 -7.82
CA SER A 162 -2.83 19.77 -6.87
C SER A 162 -4.26 19.23 -6.77
N GLN A 163 -4.77 18.62 -7.84
CA GLN A 163 -6.08 18.00 -7.92
C GLN A 163 -5.98 16.61 -8.56
N PRO A 164 -5.48 15.60 -7.83
CA PRO A 164 -5.27 14.28 -8.39
C PRO A 164 -6.60 13.60 -8.72
N ASN A 165 -6.86 13.43 -10.01
CA ASN A 165 -7.94 12.62 -10.54
C ASN A 165 -7.55 12.09 -11.92
N GLN A 166 -8.26 11.05 -12.38
CA GLN A 166 -7.94 10.38 -13.64
C GLN A 166 -7.94 11.34 -14.84
N LYS A 167 -8.89 12.28 -14.89
CA LYS A 167 -9.00 13.23 -15.99
C LYS A 167 -7.76 14.13 -16.09
N ASN A 168 -7.34 14.73 -14.97
CA ASN A 168 -6.17 15.61 -14.95
C ASN A 168 -4.87 14.84 -15.23
N TYR A 169 -4.76 13.60 -14.73
CA TYR A 169 -3.64 12.72 -15.04
C TYR A 169 -3.58 12.38 -16.53
N ASP A 170 -4.69 11.95 -17.14
CA ASP A 170 -4.74 11.61 -18.57
C ASP A 170 -4.39 12.80 -19.48
N GLU A 171 -4.82 14.01 -19.10
CA GLU A 171 -4.47 15.25 -19.80
C GLU A 171 -2.96 15.55 -19.70
N ALA A 172 -2.38 15.42 -18.51
CA ALA A 172 -0.94 15.58 -18.31
C ALA A 172 -0.13 14.55 -19.10
N VAL A 173 -0.50 13.26 -19.04
CA VAL A 173 0.12 12.18 -19.83
C VAL A 173 0.09 12.52 -21.32
N THR A 174 -1.06 12.94 -21.83
CA THR A 174 -1.24 13.26 -23.25
C THR A 174 -0.31 14.38 -23.69
N LEU A 175 -0.20 15.45 -22.90
CA LEU A 175 0.65 16.59 -23.22
C LEU A 175 2.14 16.26 -23.08
N ILE A 176 2.54 15.50 -22.07
CA ILE A 176 3.93 15.08 -21.86
C ILE A 176 4.38 14.14 -23.00
N HIS A 177 3.54 13.18 -23.41
CA HIS A 177 3.83 12.29 -24.53
C HIS A 177 3.87 12.99 -25.90
N ALA A 178 3.27 14.18 -26.01
CA ALA A 178 3.29 14.97 -27.24
C ALA A 178 4.57 15.81 -27.39
N LEU A 179 5.41 15.90 -26.36
CA LEU A 179 6.69 16.60 -26.42
C LEU A 179 7.68 15.85 -27.33
N SER A 180 8.51 16.59 -28.06
CA SER A 180 9.51 15.98 -28.93
C SER A 180 10.75 15.50 -28.16
N LYS A 181 10.98 16.05 -26.97
CA LYS A 181 12.08 15.68 -26.08
C LYS A 181 11.57 14.93 -24.84
N THR A 182 12.43 14.10 -24.27
CA THR A 182 12.17 13.46 -22.97
C THR A 182 12.52 14.41 -21.84
N TYR A 183 11.60 14.55 -20.89
CA TYR A 183 11.77 15.36 -19.68
C TYR A 183 11.60 14.46 -18.44
N GLU A 184 12.70 13.96 -17.90
CA GLU A 184 12.71 12.98 -16.78
C GLU A 184 12.02 13.50 -15.50
N ASP A 185 12.10 14.81 -15.23
CA ASP A 185 11.40 15.44 -14.10
C ASP A 185 9.88 15.28 -14.23
N LEU A 186 9.33 15.53 -15.43
CA LEU A 186 7.90 15.39 -15.69
C LEU A 186 7.45 13.94 -15.54
N ALA A 187 8.24 12.98 -16.02
CA ALA A 187 7.95 11.56 -15.87
C ALA A 187 7.94 11.13 -14.40
N THR A 188 8.91 11.59 -13.62
CA THR A 188 9.01 11.28 -12.18
C THR A 188 7.80 11.83 -11.42
N ARG A 189 7.44 13.09 -11.66
CA ARG A 189 6.29 13.74 -11.04
C ARG A 189 4.96 13.10 -11.45
N LEU A 190 4.83 12.69 -12.72
CA LEU A 190 3.65 12.00 -13.22
C LEU A 190 3.44 10.63 -12.53
N ALA A 191 4.51 9.90 -12.27
CA ALA A 191 4.45 8.64 -11.53
C ALA A 191 3.90 8.82 -10.09
N VAL A 192 4.23 9.93 -9.43
CA VAL A 192 3.68 10.26 -8.11
C VAL A 192 2.17 10.49 -8.17
N VAL A 193 1.67 11.14 -9.22
CA VAL A 193 0.22 11.32 -9.44
C VAL A 193 -0.46 9.98 -9.71
N GLU A 194 0.14 9.12 -10.53
CA GLU A 194 -0.37 7.77 -10.80
C GLU A 194 -0.51 6.94 -9.53
N GLU A 195 0.52 6.95 -8.68
CA GLU A 195 0.52 6.26 -7.39
C GLU A 195 -0.59 6.79 -6.48
N HIS A 196 -0.78 8.10 -6.41
CA HIS A 196 -1.89 8.71 -5.66
C HIS A 196 -3.25 8.18 -6.15
N LEU A 197 -3.46 8.04 -7.46
CA LEU A 197 -4.70 7.48 -8.01
C LEU A 197 -4.88 6.00 -7.65
N ALA A 198 -3.80 5.22 -7.65
CA ALA A 198 -3.81 3.82 -7.25
C ALA A 198 -4.17 3.66 -5.76
N ILE A 199 -3.58 4.48 -4.89
CA ILE A 199 -3.91 4.53 -3.46
C ILE A 199 -5.39 4.86 -3.27
N GLY A 200 -5.91 5.86 -3.99
CA GLY A 200 -7.33 6.21 -3.96
C GLY A 200 -8.24 5.04 -4.28
N LYS A 201 -7.97 4.31 -5.37
CA LYS A 201 -8.72 3.11 -5.78
C LYS A 201 -8.67 1.98 -4.75
N ALA A 202 -7.51 1.76 -4.13
CA ALA A 202 -7.36 0.75 -3.08
C ALA A 202 -8.20 1.10 -1.84
N LEU A 203 -8.21 2.37 -1.44
CA LEU A 203 -9.07 2.85 -0.35
C LEU A 203 -10.55 2.74 -0.69
N ASP A 204 -10.97 3.10 -1.91
CA ASP A 204 -12.36 2.92 -2.36
C ASP A 204 -12.80 1.45 -2.25
N THR A 205 -11.90 0.52 -2.60
CA THR A 205 -12.15 -0.92 -2.48
C THR A 205 -12.29 -1.35 -1.02
N ALA A 206 -11.37 -0.92 -0.15
CA ALA A 206 -11.41 -1.24 1.27
C ALA A 206 -12.63 -0.64 1.99
N GLU A 207 -13.04 0.58 1.61
CA GLU A 207 -14.24 1.24 2.11
C GLU A 207 -15.53 0.51 1.71
N ALA A 208 -15.56 -0.06 0.50
CA ALA A 208 -16.71 -0.80 -0.01
C ALA A 208 -16.81 -2.22 0.55
N SER A 209 -15.69 -2.94 0.66
CA SER A 209 -15.70 -4.34 1.12
C SER A 209 -15.78 -4.46 2.65
N LEU A 210 -15.13 -3.54 3.37
CA LEU A 210 -14.91 -3.64 4.81
C LEU A 210 -14.33 -5.02 5.17
N GLU A 211 -13.31 -5.45 4.44
CA GLU A 211 -12.56 -6.68 4.67
C GLU A 211 -11.12 -6.38 5.08
N ARG A 212 -10.57 -7.19 6.00
CA ARG A 212 -9.20 -6.99 6.52
C ARG A 212 -8.14 -7.08 5.42
N ARG A 213 -8.34 -7.97 4.45
CA ARG A 213 -7.43 -8.15 3.31
C ARG A 213 -7.27 -6.87 2.50
N ASP A 214 -8.37 -6.24 2.10
CA ASP A 214 -8.34 -5.04 1.27
C ASP A 214 -7.86 -3.83 2.08
N PHE A 215 -8.20 -3.78 3.38
CA PHE A 215 -7.65 -2.79 4.30
C PHE A 215 -6.12 -2.86 4.41
N ASP A 216 -5.56 -4.06 4.60
CA ASP A 216 -4.11 -4.24 4.72
C ASP A 216 -3.38 -3.87 3.42
N GLN A 217 -3.98 -4.20 2.25
CA GLN A 217 -3.48 -3.76 0.95
C GLN A 217 -3.49 -2.23 0.80
N ALA A 218 -4.60 -1.58 1.15
CA ALA A 218 -4.69 -0.12 1.11
C ALA A 218 -3.68 0.53 2.07
N LYS A 219 -3.50 -0.03 3.27
CA LYS A 219 -2.54 0.44 4.28
C LYS A 219 -1.10 0.43 3.78
N GLU A 220 -0.68 -0.62 3.10
CA GLU A 220 0.66 -0.72 2.52
C GLU A 220 0.92 0.36 1.45
N LEU A 221 -0.07 0.64 0.62
CA LEU A 221 0.02 1.69 -0.40
C LEU A 221 0.01 3.09 0.23
N VAL A 222 -0.86 3.34 1.21
CA VAL A 222 -0.91 4.62 1.94
C VAL A 222 0.42 4.93 2.65
N ALA A 223 1.15 3.91 3.11
CA ALA A 223 2.45 4.10 3.73
C ALA A 223 3.47 4.76 2.77
N GLN A 224 3.36 4.48 1.47
CA GLN A 224 4.22 4.96 0.40
C GLN A 224 3.79 6.33 -0.15
N ALA A 225 2.57 6.78 0.18
CA ALA A 225 1.99 8.02 -0.34
C ALA A 225 2.90 9.24 -0.13
N ILE A 226 3.17 9.97 -1.22
CA ILE A 226 3.89 11.24 -1.22
C ILE A 226 2.92 12.43 -1.17
N LEU A 227 1.82 12.36 -1.94
CA LEU A 227 0.80 13.41 -2.01
C LEU A 227 -0.39 13.09 -1.09
N ASN A 228 -0.95 14.12 -0.44
CA ASN A 228 -2.18 14.03 0.38
C ASN A 228 -2.21 12.91 1.43
N LYS A 229 -1.05 12.50 1.94
CA LYS A 229 -0.91 11.36 2.86
C LYS A 229 -1.84 11.43 4.07
N GLU A 230 -1.95 12.58 4.73
CA GLU A 230 -2.82 12.77 5.90
C GLU A 230 -4.30 12.50 5.58
N THR A 231 -4.75 12.85 4.38
CA THR A 231 -6.14 12.58 3.93
C THR A 231 -6.37 11.08 3.79
N PHE A 232 -5.40 10.37 3.22
CA PHE A 232 -5.46 8.92 3.09
C PHE A 232 -5.40 8.20 4.44
N GLU A 233 -4.56 8.65 5.36
CA GLU A 233 -4.49 8.11 6.73
C GLU A 233 -5.82 8.30 7.48
N GLY A 234 -6.50 9.44 7.29
CA GLY A 234 -7.83 9.68 7.85
C GLY A 234 -8.89 8.72 7.31
N ARG A 235 -8.88 8.46 5.99
CA ARG A 235 -9.75 7.45 5.36
C ARG A 235 -9.46 6.05 5.92
N LEU A 236 -8.19 5.67 6.01
CA LEU A 236 -7.76 4.38 6.53
C LEU A 236 -8.27 4.15 7.97
N SER A 237 -8.12 5.15 8.85
CA SER A 237 -8.62 5.10 10.23
C SER A 237 -10.14 4.90 10.31
N THR A 238 -10.88 5.57 9.41
CA THR A 238 -12.34 5.39 9.30
C THR A 238 -12.70 3.97 8.87
N VAL A 239 -11.99 3.41 7.88
CA VAL A 239 -12.19 2.02 7.44
C VAL A 239 -11.88 1.03 8.56
N GLU A 240 -10.78 1.21 9.29
CA GLU A 240 -10.41 0.32 10.41
C GLU A 240 -11.49 0.30 11.49
N THR A 241 -12.06 1.46 11.81
CA THR A 241 -13.14 1.58 12.78
C THR A 241 -14.37 0.80 12.31
N LYS A 242 -14.81 0.99 11.06
CA LYS A 242 -15.96 0.28 10.49
C LYS A 242 -15.76 -1.22 10.40
N ILE A 243 -14.54 -1.69 10.10
CA ILE A 243 -14.21 -3.12 10.12
C ILE A 243 -14.35 -3.66 11.55
N SER A 244 -13.78 -2.97 12.54
CA SER A 244 -13.85 -3.38 13.95
C SER A 244 -15.28 -3.41 14.48
N GLU A 245 -16.14 -2.48 14.05
CA GLU A 245 -17.57 -2.44 14.36
C GLU A 245 -18.31 -3.61 13.72
N LYS A 246 -18.14 -3.84 12.41
CA LYS A 246 -18.72 -4.98 11.69
C LYS A 246 -18.34 -6.33 12.30
N GLU A 247 -17.07 -6.50 12.68
CA GLU A 247 -16.59 -7.70 13.36
C GLU A 247 -17.22 -7.85 14.76
N ALA A 248 -17.39 -6.75 15.50
CA ALA A 248 -18.06 -6.79 16.80
C ALA A 248 -19.53 -7.17 16.69
N GLU A 249 -20.25 -6.62 15.71
CA GLU A 249 -21.64 -6.97 15.42
C GLU A 249 -21.79 -8.46 15.03
N ALA A 250 -20.87 -8.98 14.22
CA ALA A 250 -20.86 -10.39 13.86
C ALA A 250 -20.67 -11.31 15.08
N LEU A 251 -19.79 -10.93 16.02
CA LEU A 251 -19.60 -11.67 17.28
C LEU A 251 -20.86 -11.63 18.16
N VAL A 252 -21.56 -10.49 18.22
CA VAL A 252 -22.85 -10.40 18.92
C VAL A 252 -23.87 -11.33 18.30
N ALA A 253 -23.99 -11.35 16.96
CA ALA A 253 -24.91 -12.24 16.26
C ALA A 253 -24.57 -13.73 16.50
N GLU A 254 -23.29 -14.10 16.50
CA GLU A 254 -22.84 -15.45 16.84
C GLU A 254 -23.21 -15.84 18.27
N ALA A 255 -22.97 -14.96 19.25
CA ALA A 255 -23.31 -15.19 20.65
C ALA A 255 -24.82 -15.36 20.85
N VAL A 256 -25.65 -14.54 20.21
CA VAL A 256 -27.12 -14.68 20.23
C VAL A 256 -27.54 -16.04 19.69
N GLN A 257 -27.03 -16.46 18.53
CA GLN A 257 -27.36 -17.75 17.94
C GLN A 257 -26.92 -18.93 18.82
N ALA A 258 -25.74 -18.84 19.43
CA ALA A 258 -25.23 -19.88 20.33
C ALA A 258 -26.10 -20.01 21.60
N VAL A 259 -26.53 -18.90 22.19
CA VAL A 259 -27.44 -18.89 23.35
C VAL A 259 -28.82 -19.44 22.97
N GLU A 260 -29.39 -19.02 21.84
CA GLU A 260 -30.68 -19.55 21.35
C GLU A 260 -30.62 -21.06 21.11
N ALA A 261 -29.53 -21.57 20.55
CA ALA A 261 -29.31 -23.00 20.37
C ALA A 261 -29.23 -23.75 21.71
N ALA A 262 -28.57 -23.16 22.71
CA ALA A 262 -28.47 -23.74 24.06
C ALA A 262 -29.81 -23.72 24.82
N GLU A 263 -30.66 -22.71 24.59
CA GLU A 263 -32.02 -22.67 25.12
C GLU A 263 -32.94 -23.69 24.45
N ALA A 264 -32.82 -23.88 23.13
CA ALA A 264 -33.61 -24.85 22.39
C ALA A 264 -33.23 -26.29 22.73
N GLU A 265 -31.94 -26.57 22.92
CA GLU A 265 -31.41 -27.87 23.31
C GLU A 265 -30.47 -27.75 24.51
N PRO A 266 -31.00 -27.79 25.76
CA PRO A 266 -30.20 -27.59 26.97
C PRO A 266 -29.28 -28.78 27.25
N THR A 267 -28.03 -28.70 26.78
CA THR A 267 -26.99 -29.70 27.01
C THR A 267 -25.70 -29.03 27.44
N LYS A 268 -24.79 -29.80 28.06
CA LYS A 268 -23.48 -29.28 28.46
C LYS A 268 -22.66 -28.74 27.29
N ASP A 269 -22.78 -29.33 26.11
CA ASP A 269 -22.02 -28.92 24.92
C ASP A 269 -22.55 -27.62 24.32
N THR A 270 -23.89 -27.48 24.18
CA THR A 270 -24.51 -26.24 23.70
C THR A 270 -24.30 -25.07 24.68
N LEU A 271 -24.35 -25.34 25.99
CA LEU A 271 -23.99 -24.36 27.02
C LEU A 271 -22.53 -23.88 26.87
N ALA A 272 -21.58 -24.81 26.72
CA ALA A 272 -20.17 -24.46 26.57
C ALA A 272 -19.91 -23.59 25.33
N ARG A 273 -20.59 -23.89 24.21
CA ARG A 273 -20.52 -23.07 22.99
C ARG A 273 -21.11 -21.67 23.19
N ALA A 274 -22.22 -21.55 23.92
CA ALA A 274 -22.82 -20.27 24.26
C ALA A 274 -21.93 -19.42 25.18
N GLU A 275 -21.37 -20.03 26.23
CA GLU A 275 -20.44 -19.37 27.15
C GLU A 275 -19.18 -18.86 26.42
N ASP A 276 -18.60 -19.67 25.53
CA ASP A 276 -17.45 -19.27 24.71
C ASP A 276 -17.78 -18.10 23.77
N ALA A 277 -18.94 -18.14 23.10
CA ALA A 277 -19.34 -17.07 22.20
C ALA A 277 -19.61 -15.75 22.95
N VAL A 278 -20.27 -15.80 24.11
CA VAL A 278 -20.50 -14.62 24.97
C VAL A 278 -19.18 -14.07 25.52
N ALA A 279 -18.22 -14.93 25.86
CA ALA A 279 -16.89 -14.51 26.34
C ALA A 279 -16.05 -13.79 25.27
N ARG A 280 -16.33 -14.01 23.98
CA ARG A 280 -15.66 -13.35 22.85
C ARG A 280 -16.17 -11.93 22.57
N LEU A 281 -17.26 -11.50 23.21
CA LEU A 281 -17.81 -10.16 23.01
C LEU A 281 -16.86 -9.08 23.57
N LYS A 282 -16.62 -8.03 22.77
CA LYS A 282 -15.80 -6.88 23.18
C LYS A 282 -16.44 -6.07 24.32
N THR A 283 -17.77 -6.09 24.40
CA THR A 283 -18.55 -5.43 25.44
C THR A 283 -19.41 -6.49 26.14
N PRO A 284 -19.40 -6.55 27.49
CA PRO A 284 -20.24 -7.50 28.21
C PRO A 284 -21.72 -7.29 27.91
N ASP A 285 -22.42 -8.39 27.63
CA ASP A 285 -23.87 -8.42 27.44
C ASP A 285 -24.53 -9.14 28.62
N GLU A 286 -25.09 -8.36 29.54
CA GLU A 286 -25.73 -8.86 30.76
C GLU A 286 -26.97 -9.71 30.48
N GLU A 287 -27.66 -9.48 29.36
CA GLU A 287 -28.84 -10.24 28.98
C GLU A 287 -28.43 -11.64 28.53
N LEU A 288 -27.46 -11.75 27.62
CA LEU A 288 -26.92 -13.04 27.17
C LEU A 288 -26.27 -13.82 28.33
N ALA A 289 -25.56 -13.13 29.23
CA ALA A 289 -24.99 -13.75 30.42
C ALA A 289 -26.09 -14.33 31.34
N THR A 290 -27.19 -13.60 31.54
CA THR A 290 -28.33 -14.06 32.34
C THR A 290 -29.01 -15.27 31.71
N ARG A 291 -29.26 -15.23 30.39
CA ARG A 291 -29.85 -16.35 29.64
C ARG A 291 -29.00 -17.62 29.74
N THR A 292 -27.69 -17.49 29.58
CA THR A 292 -26.73 -18.60 29.72
C THR A 292 -26.78 -19.24 31.12
N LYS A 293 -26.89 -18.43 32.18
CA LYS A 293 -27.08 -18.92 33.55
C LYS A 293 -28.39 -19.67 33.73
N THR A 294 -29.47 -19.21 33.12
CA THR A 294 -30.76 -19.92 33.13
C THR A 294 -30.68 -21.27 32.43
N VAL A 295 -29.98 -21.35 31.28
CA VAL A 295 -29.74 -22.64 30.60
C VAL A 295 -28.97 -23.60 31.50
N ALA A 296 -27.91 -23.14 32.18
CA ALA A 296 -27.15 -23.95 33.13
C ALA A 296 -28.03 -24.49 34.28
N GLN A 297 -28.95 -23.67 34.80
CA GLN A 297 -29.93 -24.10 35.82
C GLN A 297 -30.89 -25.17 35.27
N THR A 298 -31.39 -25.00 34.05
CA THR A 298 -32.25 -25.99 33.37
C THR A 298 -31.53 -27.32 33.17
N ILE A 299 -30.27 -27.31 32.74
CA ILE A 299 -29.45 -28.52 32.59
C ILE A 299 -29.30 -29.24 33.94
N ALA A 300 -28.94 -28.50 35.00
CA ALA A 300 -28.81 -29.09 36.33
C ALA A 300 -30.13 -29.70 36.83
N ALA A 301 -31.26 -29.03 36.58
CA ALA A 301 -32.58 -29.54 36.92
C ALA A 301 -32.94 -30.82 36.12
N ASN A 302 -32.65 -30.85 34.82
CA ASN A 302 -32.87 -32.01 33.96
C ASN A 302 -32.03 -33.22 34.39
N GLU A 303 -30.76 -33.00 34.75
CA GLU A 303 -29.87 -34.05 35.26
C GLU A 303 -30.37 -34.61 36.60
N GLN A 304 -30.82 -33.74 37.51
CA GLN A 304 -31.42 -34.17 38.78
C GLN A 304 -32.71 -34.96 38.58
N ALA A 305 -33.61 -34.50 37.69
CA ALA A 305 -34.84 -35.22 37.37
C ALA A 305 -34.55 -36.59 36.74
N ALA A 306 -33.59 -36.68 35.82
CA ALA A 306 -33.18 -37.94 35.22
C ALA A 306 -32.54 -38.89 36.26
N ALA A 307 -31.73 -38.37 37.18
CA ALA A 307 -31.15 -39.17 38.27
C ALA A 307 -32.23 -39.70 39.24
N GLN A 308 -33.22 -38.87 39.57
CA GLN A 308 -34.35 -39.27 40.41
C GLN A 308 -35.22 -40.33 39.71
N ALA A 309 -35.50 -40.16 38.41
CA ALA A 309 -36.25 -41.13 37.63
C ALA A 309 -35.54 -42.49 37.58
N LYS A 310 -34.23 -42.52 37.35
CA LYS A 310 -33.43 -43.76 37.40
C LYS A 310 -33.44 -44.40 38.79
N ALA A 311 -33.29 -43.61 39.85
CA ALA A 311 -33.33 -44.13 41.22
C ALA A 311 -34.70 -44.73 41.58
N GLU A 312 -35.80 -44.14 41.10
CA GLU A 312 -37.15 -44.68 41.28
C GLU A 312 -37.38 -45.94 40.44
N GLU A 313 -36.89 -45.98 39.20
CA GLU A 313 -36.96 -47.16 38.33
C GLU A 313 -36.16 -48.34 38.93
N GLU A 314 -34.99 -48.09 39.51
CA GLU A 314 -34.20 -49.07 40.27
C GLU A 314 -34.92 -49.55 41.54
N ARG A 315 -35.63 -48.66 42.27
CA ARG A 315 -36.47 -49.06 43.41
C ARG A 315 -37.62 -49.96 42.99
N GLN A 316 -38.30 -49.63 41.89
CA GLN A 316 -39.41 -50.42 41.36
C GLN A 316 -38.92 -51.78 40.82
N ALA A 317 -37.77 -51.82 40.16
CA ALA A 317 -37.13 -53.07 39.72
C ALA A 317 -36.70 -53.95 40.92
N ALA A 318 -36.16 -53.36 41.98
CA ALA A 318 -35.81 -54.08 43.22
C ALA A 318 -37.04 -54.62 43.96
N ALA A 319 -38.17 -53.93 43.90
CA ALA A 319 -39.44 -54.38 44.48
C ALA A 319 -40.17 -55.46 43.64
N ALA A 320 -39.81 -55.62 42.37
CA ALA A 320 -40.38 -56.62 41.46
C ALA A 320 -39.63 -57.97 41.45
N VAL A 321 -38.55 -58.12 42.24
CA VAL A 321 -37.94 -59.44 42.49
C VAL A 321 -38.88 -60.24 43.39
N PRO A 322 -39.43 -61.39 42.94
CA PRO A 322 -40.28 -62.20 43.80
C PRO A 322 -39.48 -62.68 45.01
N GLU A 323 -40.10 -62.52 46.18
CA GLU A 323 -39.67 -63.06 47.46
C GLU A 323 -39.66 -64.59 47.41
N GLN A 324 -38.59 -65.17 46.88
CA GLN A 324 -38.30 -66.59 47.01
C GLN A 324 -36.86 -66.76 47.48
N SER A 325 -36.63 -66.43 48.77
CA SER A 325 -35.84 -67.23 49.72
C SER A 325 -35.47 -66.43 50.98
N GLN A 326 -36.40 -66.38 51.94
CA GLN A 326 -36.02 -66.35 53.35
C GLN A 326 -36.24 -67.77 53.92
N PRO A 327 -35.20 -68.46 54.44
CA PRO A 327 -35.41 -69.55 55.37
C PRO A 327 -35.75 -68.94 56.73
N ALA A 328 -37.00 -69.12 57.15
CA ALA A 328 -37.44 -68.92 58.51
C ALA A 328 -36.63 -69.83 59.46
N ALA A 329 -35.74 -69.23 60.25
CA ALA A 329 -35.08 -69.90 61.35
C ALA A 329 -35.97 -69.85 62.61
N ALA A 330 -37.08 -70.60 62.60
CA ALA A 330 -37.78 -71.07 63.81
C ALA A 330 -38.74 -72.21 63.45
N SER A 331 -38.63 -73.33 64.18
CA SER A 331 -39.46 -74.56 64.13
C SER A 331 -38.99 -75.77 63.27
N ASN A 332 -37.69 -76.04 63.24
CA ASN A 332 -37.15 -77.27 62.63
C ASN A 332 -37.13 -78.51 63.57
N GLN A 333 -38.18 -78.73 64.37
CA GLN A 333 -38.32 -79.96 65.19
C GLN A 333 -39.47 -80.88 64.75
N ALA A 334 -40.33 -80.44 63.82
CA ALA A 334 -41.44 -81.27 63.32
C ALA A 334 -41.06 -82.15 62.11
N GLN A 335 -39.91 -81.94 61.48
CA GLN A 335 -39.52 -82.63 60.24
C GLN A 335 -38.45 -83.72 60.42
N THR A 336 -37.92 -83.92 61.62
CA THR A 336 -37.02 -85.05 61.89
C THR A 336 -37.82 -86.34 62.02
N SER A 337 -37.73 -87.21 61.00
CA SER A 337 -38.29 -88.56 61.06
C SER A 337 -37.46 -89.42 62.03
N VAL A 338 -38.10 -89.97 63.05
CA VAL A 338 -37.51 -90.93 63.99
C VAL A 338 -38.19 -92.28 63.87
N LEU A 339 -37.49 -93.33 64.29
CA LEU A 339 -38.04 -94.67 64.38
C LEU A 339 -38.51 -94.95 65.80
N VAL A 340 -39.75 -95.40 65.94
CA VAL A 340 -40.36 -95.80 67.21
C VAL A 340 -40.74 -97.27 67.17
N THR A 341 -40.83 -97.90 68.34
CA THR A 341 -41.34 -99.28 68.45
C THR A 341 -42.76 -99.24 69.04
N PRO A 342 -43.64 -100.20 68.71
CA PRO A 342 -45.03 -100.17 69.19
C PRO A 342 -45.17 -100.16 70.72
N THR A 343 -44.26 -100.82 71.44
CA THR A 343 -44.31 -101.00 72.90
C THR A 343 -43.12 -100.38 73.66
N GLY A 344 -42.14 -99.81 72.96
CA GLY A 344 -40.96 -99.22 73.62
C GLY A 344 -41.17 -97.79 74.06
N SER A 345 -40.44 -97.37 75.10
CA SER A 345 -40.45 -96.01 75.67
C SER A 345 -39.44 -95.05 75.02
N LYS A 346 -38.81 -95.46 73.91
CA LYS A 346 -37.70 -94.74 73.28
C LYS A 346 -37.91 -94.50 71.79
N TYR A 347 -37.41 -93.36 71.29
CA TYR A 347 -37.26 -93.10 69.85
C TYR A 347 -35.80 -93.19 69.41
N HIS A 348 -35.59 -93.51 68.13
CA HIS A 348 -34.29 -93.88 67.56
C HIS A 348 -34.03 -93.16 66.23
N THR A 349 -32.77 -92.85 65.92
CA THR A 349 -32.36 -92.36 64.58
C THR A 349 -32.23 -93.47 63.54
N ARG A 350 -32.05 -94.72 63.99
CA ARG A 350 -31.89 -95.93 63.17
C ARG A 350 -32.40 -97.16 63.91
N LYS A 351 -32.61 -98.28 63.22
CA LYS A 351 -32.92 -99.56 63.88
C LYS A 351 -31.81 -99.90 64.88
N CYS A 352 -32.17 -100.09 66.15
CA CYS A 352 -31.23 -100.19 67.27
C CYS A 352 -31.64 -101.31 68.24
N GLY A 353 -31.29 -102.54 67.87
CA GLY A 353 -31.71 -103.77 68.54
C GLY A 353 -32.59 -104.64 67.63
N ASN A 354 -33.18 -105.71 68.20
CA ASN A 354 -33.94 -106.71 67.45
C ASN A 354 -35.46 -106.44 67.41
N GLY A 355 -35.87 -105.16 67.45
CA GLY A 355 -37.28 -104.75 67.46
C GLY A 355 -37.86 -104.42 66.08
N THR A 356 -39.19 -104.37 65.99
CA THR A 356 -39.91 -103.83 64.81
C THR A 356 -40.06 -102.32 64.96
N TYR A 357 -39.63 -101.56 63.96
CA TYR A 357 -39.60 -100.09 63.97
C TYR A 357 -40.52 -99.50 62.91
N THR A 358 -41.31 -98.51 63.28
CA THR A 358 -42.14 -97.72 62.37
C THR A 358 -41.68 -96.26 62.35
N PRO A 359 -41.70 -95.59 61.18
CA PRO A 359 -41.37 -94.17 61.09
C PRO A 359 -42.45 -93.31 61.75
N ALA A 360 -42.02 -92.31 62.52
CA ALA A 360 -42.85 -91.27 63.14
C ALA A 360 -42.08 -89.95 63.12
N THR A 361 -42.75 -88.82 63.35
CA THR A 361 -42.05 -87.53 63.52
C THR A 361 -41.50 -87.40 64.95
N LEU A 362 -40.43 -86.64 65.15
CA LEU A 362 -39.87 -86.39 66.49
C LEU A 362 -40.91 -85.75 67.42
N ALA A 363 -41.73 -84.83 66.90
CA ALA A 363 -42.84 -84.21 67.63
C ALA A 363 -43.90 -85.25 68.08
N GLU A 364 -44.26 -86.20 67.21
CA GLU A 364 -45.19 -87.28 67.55
C GLU A 364 -44.60 -88.27 68.55
N ALA A 365 -43.29 -88.56 68.46
CA ALA A 365 -42.61 -89.40 69.44
C ALA A 365 -42.57 -88.74 70.83
N GLN A 366 -42.28 -87.44 70.90
CA GLN A 366 -42.27 -86.67 72.14
C GLN A 366 -43.67 -86.51 72.74
N SER A 367 -44.70 -86.29 71.90
CA SER A 367 -46.09 -86.19 72.38
C SER A 367 -46.61 -87.52 72.95
N ARG A 368 -46.08 -88.65 72.46
CA ARG A 368 -46.29 -89.99 73.04
C ARG A 368 -45.49 -90.26 74.31
N GLY A 369 -44.71 -89.29 74.81
CA GLY A 369 -43.88 -89.43 76.01
C GLY A 369 -42.61 -90.28 75.82
N LEU A 370 -42.20 -90.52 74.57
CA LEU A 370 -41.01 -91.30 74.28
C LEU A 370 -39.74 -90.45 74.50
N THR A 371 -38.71 -91.08 75.05
CA THR A 371 -37.42 -90.41 75.33
C THR A 371 -36.33 -90.87 74.35
N PRO A 372 -35.24 -90.12 74.11
CA PRO A 372 -34.22 -90.55 73.17
C PRO A 372 -33.51 -91.83 73.66
N CYS A 373 -33.20 -92.74 72.74
CA CYS A 373 -32.36 -93.89 73.02
C CYS A 373 -30.90 -93.45 73.18
N ALA A 374 -30.29 -93.69 74.35
CA ALA A 374 -28.90 -93.32 74.65
C ALA A 374 -27.85 -93.90 73.66
N LYS A 375 -28.17 -94.98 72.94
CA LYS A 375 -27.30 -95.53 71.89
C LYS A 375 -27.45 -94.84 70.53
N CYS A 376 -28.60 -94.21 70.29
CA CYS A 376 -28.90 -93.52 69.02
C CYS A 376 -28.69 -92.01 69.11
N PHE A 377 -28.77 -91.48 70.33
CA PHE A 377 -28.58 -90.09 70.69
C PHE A 377 -27.65 -90.08 71.93
N PRO A 378 -26.32 -90.19 71.71
CA PRO A 378 -25.33 -90.20 72.79
C PRO A 378 -25.26 -88.87 73.55
#